data_AF-A0AAU4I3G7-F1
#
_entry.id   AF-A0AAU4I3G7-F1
#
_cell.length_a   1.000
_cell.length_b   1.000
_cell.length_c   1.000
_cell.angle_alpha   90.00
_cell.angle_beta   90.00
_cell.angle_gamma   90.00
#
_symmetry.space_group_name_H-M   'P 1'
#
loop_
_entity.id
_entity.type
_entity.pdbx_description
1 polymer ?
#
loop_
_entity_poly.entity_id
_entity_poly.type
_entity_poly.pdbx_seq_one_letter_code
_entity_poly.pdbx_strand_id
1 'polypeptide(L)'
;MSISSHSGPEWAPRTGPSIDADRASLCSDAVRGLAAEAALAVDNLVTRASSPDATPAELLSCTVAIEHCVQQANAALVVLQRSQGKPLTELEPLMNVTADRLRKKYPPRAVERDLAARARTSRTSPPTITASPAPTNFSLRHPHQRLACALTLMWKQSGLPQHALAQRMNIHRSYISRILSGTRPVTLRNVRAIAQHCQGDAELVLPLWDVTADPQDRHTADPVQALRLYLRALHYAAGSPSNERLLESAGHTISTAELKQAFLGPGTPDWPVVCQLATALQSLPEAVHPLWRSARSGATSVSSYPADAFG
;
A
#
# COMPACT_ATOMS: atom_id res chain seq x y z
N MET A 1 -67.56 -37.02 5.83
CA MET A 1 -66.59 -36.55 6.85
C MET A 1 -65.42 -35.95 6.09
N SER A 2 -65.41 -34.63 5.92
CA SER A 2 -64.41 -33.93 5.11
C SER A 2 -63.69 -32.95 6.03
N ILE A 3 -62.38 -33.15 6.13
CA ILE A 3 -61.51 -32.48 7.09
C ILE A 3 -61.06 -31.16 6.45
N SER A 4 -61.39 -30.06 7.11
CA SER A 4 -60.89 -28.73 6.82
C SER A 4 -59.36 -28.72 6.89
N SER A 5 -58.69 -28.30 5.81
CA SER A 5 -57.27 -27.95 5.84
C SER A 5 -57.16 -26.43 5.69
N HIS A 6 -56.81 -25.77 6.78
CA HIS A 6 -56.51 -24.35 6.85
C HIS A 6 -55.35 -23.98 5.93
N SER A 7 -55.61 -23.09 4.97
CA SER A 7 -54.57 -22.30 4.31
C SER A 7 -54.02 -21.30 5.32
N GLY A 8 -52.91 -21.65 5.97
CA GLY A 8 -52.10 -20.68 6.71
C GLY A 8 -51.51 -19.64 5.75
N PRO A 9 -51.18 -18.43 6.21
CA PRO A 9 -50.57 -17.42 5.35
C PRO A 9 -49.22 -17.96 4.85
N GLU A 10 -49.14 -18.16 3.53
CA GLU A 10 -47.89 -18.34 2.81
C GLU A 10 -46.99 -17.14 3.10
N TRP A 11 -46.07 -17.30 4.06
CA TRP A 11 -44.93 -16.40 4.12
C TRP A 11 -44.12 -16.63 2.85
N ALA A 12 -44.26 -15.70 1.92
CA ALA A 12 -43.38 -15.59 0.78
C ALA A 12 -41.92 -15.71 1.29
N PRO A 13 -41.10 -16.61 0.73
CA PRO A 13 -39.69 -16.67 1.08
C PRO A 13 -39.10 -15.29 0.80
N ARG A 14 -38.47 -14.68 1.81
CA ARG A 14 -37.81 -13.37 1.69
C ARG A 14 -36.87 -13.40 0.48
N THR A 15 -37.35 -12.87 -0.63
CA THR A 15 -36.69 -12.76 -1.91
C THR A 15 -35.84 -11.51 -1.91
N GLY A 16 -34.55 -11.69 -2.20
CA GLY A 16 -33.60 -10.60 -2.40
C GLY A 16 -32.41 -10.71 -1.45
N PRO A 17 -31.20 -10.99 -1.97
CA PRO A 17 -30.00 -10.79 -1.17
C PRO A 17 -29.90 -9.29 -0.86
N SER A 18 -29.77 -8.92 0.42
CA SER A 18 -29.70 -7.52 0.81
C SER A 18 -28.44 -6.92 0.21
N ILE A 19 -28.61 -6.18 -0.88
CA ILE A 19 -27.55 -5.35 -1.43
C ILE A 19 -27.24 -4.30 -0.36
N ASP A 20 -26.04 -4.39 0.20
CA ASP A 20 -25.57 -3.52 1.27
C ASP A 20 -24.22 -2.97 0.83
N ALA A 21 -24.27 -1.81 0.17
CA ALA A 21 -23.12 -1.19 -0.47
C ALA A 21 -22.04 -0.79 0.57
N ASP A 22 -22.45 -0.37 1.76
CA ASP A 22 -21.54 0.02 2.83
C ASP A 22 -20.79 -1.21 3.37
N ARG A 23 -21.51 -2.32 3.60
CA ARG A 23 -20.89 -3.60 3.96
C ARG A 23 -19.95 -4.09 2.85
N ALA A 24 -20.35 -3.98 1.59
CA ALA A 24 -19.52 -4.37 0.46
C ALA A 24 -18.21 -3.55 0.42
N SER A 25 -18.27 -2.23 0.62
CA SER A 25 -17.09 -1.38 0.68
C SER A 25 -16.18 -1.77 1.85
N LEU A 26 -16.74 -1.96 3.04
CA LEU A 26 -16.00 -2.35 4.24
C LEU A 26 -15.28 -3.69 4.03
N CYS A 27 -15.97 -4.69 3.50
CA CYS A 27 -15.37 -6.00 3.24
C CYS A 27 -14.30 -5.93 2.14
N SER A 28 -14.49 -5.13 1.08
CA SER A 28 -13.48 -4.94 0.03
C SER A 28 -12.20 -4.29 0.57
N ASP A 29 -12.33 -3.24 1.39
CA ASP A 29 -11.19 -2.60 2.04
C ASP A 29 -10.49 -3.53 3.03
N ALA A 30 -11.27 -4.31 3.79
CA ALA A 30 -10.73 -5.32 4.70
C ALA A 30 -9.92 -6.40 3.98
N VAL A 31 -10.42 -6.93 2.85
CA VAL A 31 -9.70 -7.91 2.02
C VAL A 31 -8.38 -7.32 1.53
N ARG A 32 -8.38 -6.07 1.06
CA ARG A 32 -7.15 -5.39 0.61
C ARG A 32 -6.12 -5.27 1.73
N GLY A 33 -6.56 -4.89 2.93
CA GLY A 33 -5.69 -4.83 4.11
C GLY A 33 -5.15 -6.20 4.53
N LEU A 34 -5.98 -7.23 4.50
CA LEU A 34 -5.58 -8.62 4.84
C LEU A 34 -4.60 -9.19 3.82
N ALA A 35 -4.77 -8.89 2.53
CA ALA A 35 -3.83 -9.29 1.49
C ALA A 35 -2.45 -8.66 1.69
N ALA A 36 -2.41 -7.37 2.08
CA ALA A 36 -1.15 -6.69 2.40
C ALA A 36 -0.47 -7.31 3.64
N GLU A 37 -1.23 -7.60 4.70
CA GLU A 37 -0.68 -8.27 5.89
C GLU A 37 -0.18 -9.70 5.61
N ALA A 38 -0.91 -10.46 4.79
CA ALA A 38 -0.47 -11.78 4.36
C ALA A 38 0.83 -11.69 3.55
N ALA A 39 0.97 -10.71 2.66
CA ALA A 39 2.20 -10.49 1.89
C ALA A 39 3.39 -10.17 2.81
N LEU A 40 3.20 -9.30 3.81
CA LEU A 40 4.22 -9.00 4.81
C LEU A 40 4.58 -10.23 5.65
N ALA A 41 3.61 -11.05 6.03
CA ALA A 41 3.86 -12.27 6.80
C ALA A 41 4.62 -13.34 5.97
N VAL A 42 4.34 -13.44 4.67
CA VAL A 42 5.10 -14.28 3.73
C VAL A 42 6.52 -13.78 3.56
N ASP A 43 6.72 -12.48 3.36
CA ASP A 43 8.07 -11.90 3.21
C ASP A 43 8.92 -12.09 4.49
N ASN A 44 8.29 -11.90 5.65
CA ASN A 44 8.88 -12.22 6.96
C ASN A 44 9.26 -13.70 7.09
N LEU A 45 8.41 -14.61 6.61
CA LEU A 45 8.69 -16.04 6.63
C LEU A 45 9.90 -16.36 5.73
N VAL A 46 9.94 -15.82 4.51
CA VAL A 46 11.04 -16.04 3.54
C VAL A 46 12.35 -15.49 4.11
N THR A 47 12.32 -14.28 4.67
CA THR A 47 13.49 -13.63 5.26
C THR A 47 14.04 -14.44 6.43
N ARG A 48 13.16 -14.90 7.34
CA ARG A 48 13.58 -15.72 8.49
C ARG A 48 14.04 -17.11 8.05
N ALA A 49 13.34 -17.77 7.13
CA ALA A 49 13.74 -19.09 6.63
C ALA A 49 15.11 -19.07 5.93
N SER A 50 15.53 -17.91 5.42
CA SER A 50 16.84 -17.72 4.79
C SER A 50 17.95 -17.38 5.80
N SER A 51 17.59 -17.10 7.06
CA SER A 51 18.55 -16.78 8.12
C SER A 51 19.02 -18.06 8.82
N PRO A 52 20.34 -18.24 9.04
CA PRO A 52 20.88 -19.41 9.73
C PRO A 52 20.48 -19.47 11.21
N ASP A 53 20.07 -18.34 11.80
CA ASP A 53 19.74 -18.21 13.23
C ASP A 53 18.24 -18.32 13.52
N ALA A 54 17.39 -18.52 12.51
CA ALA A 54 15.95 -18.52 12.71
C ALA A 54 15.48 -19.75 13.47
N THR A 55 14.70 -19.52 14.53
CA THR A 55 14.13 -20.60 15.32
C THR A 55 12.87 -21.15 14.64
N PRO A 56 12.57 -22.46 14.78
CA PRO A 56 11.32 -23.03 14.29
C PRO A 56 10.06 -22.33 14.84
N ALA A 57 10.13 -21.78 16.05
CA ALA A 57 9.03 -21.04 16.66
C ALA A 57 8.72 -19.73 15.91
N GLU A 58 9.74 -19.02 15.43
CA GLU A 58 9.57 -17.78 14.65
C GLU A 58 9.01 -18.06 13.25
N LEU A 59 9.46 -19.15 12.61
CA LEU A 59 8.90 -19.60 11.33
C LEU A 59 7.42 -19.99 11.50
N LEU A 60 7.08 -20.75 12.54
CA LEU A 60 5.70 -21.12 12.84
C LEU A 60 4.82 -19.90 13.18
N SER A 61 5.37 -18.90 13.86
CA SER A 61 4.63 -17.65 14.12
C SER A 61 4.25 -16.93 12.83
N CYS A 62 5.13 -16.94 11.82
CA CYS A 62 4.85 -16.35 10.52
C CYS A 62 3.79 -17.16 9.75
N THR A 63 3.84 -18.50 9.77
CA THR A 63 2.83 -19.33 9.10
C THR A 63 1.45 -19.19 9.73
N VAL A 64 1.36 -19.12 11.06
CA VAL A 64 0.10 -18.86 11.78
C VAL A 64 -0.46 -17.49 11.42
N ALA A 65 0.39 -16.46 11.29
CA ALA A 65 -0.05 -15.13 10.87
C ALA A 65 -0.62 -15.12 9.44
N ILE A 66 0.03 -15.82 8.51
CA ILE A 66 -0.46 -15.99 7.13
C ILE A 66 -1.82 -16.70 7.14
N GLU A 67 -1.93 -17.82 7.85
CA GLU A 67 -3.17 -18.59 7.94
C GLU A 67 -4.31 -17.75 8.50
N HIS A 68 -4.05 -16.98 9.56
CA HIS A 68 -5.03 -16.10 10.16
C HIS A 68 -5.53 -15.03 9.17
N CYS A 69 -4.62 -14.41 8.41
CA CYS A 69 -4.98 -13.43 7.39
C CYS A 69 -5.85 -14.05 6.29
N VAL A 70 -5.49 -15.24 5.82
CA VAL A 70 -6.25 -15.98 4.80
C VAL A 70 -7.64 -16.37 5.31
N GLN A 71 -7.74 -16.86 6.55
CA GLN A 71 -9.03 -17.22 7.15
C GLN A 71 -9.96 -16.01 7.27
N GLN A 72 -9.44 -14.85 7.71
CA GLN A 72 -10.22 -13.62 7.79
C GLN A 72 -10.59 -13.08 6.40
N ALA A 73 -9.71 -13.21 5.41
CA ALA A 73 -9.97 -12.76 4.05
C ALA A 73 -11.10 -13.61 3.42
N ASN A 74 -11.08 -14.91 3.65
CA ASN A 74 -12.16 -15.83 3.23
C ASN A 74 -13.50 -15.42 3.85
N ALA A 75 -13.53 -15.10 5.14
CA ALA A 75 -14.75 -14.63 5.81
C ALA A 75 -15.27 -13.31 5.19
N ALA A 76 -14.38 -12.35 4.93
CA ALA A 76 -14.72 -11.08 4.31
C ALA A 76 -15.22 -11.23 2.86
N LEU A 77 -14.62 -12.13 2.07
CA LEU A 77 -15.04 -12.43 0.69
C LEU A 77 -16.43 -13.06 0.61
N VAL A 78 -16.75 -13.99 1.53
CA VAL A 78 -18.09 -14.59 1.61
C VAL A 78 -19.15 -13.52 1.94
N VAL A 79 -18.84 -12.59 2.85
CA VAL A 79 -19.75 -11.50 3.20
C VAL A 79 -19.86 -10.47 2.07
N LEU A 80 -18.76 -10.19 1.37
CA LEU A 80 -18.72 -9.33 0.19
C LEU A 80 -19.65 -9.86 -0.91
N GLN A 81 -19.51 -11.13 -1.29
CA GLN A 81 -20.35 -11.81 -2.29
C GLN A 81 -21.85 -11.66 -1.95
N ARG A 82 -22.21 -11.89 -0.68
CA ARG A 82 -23.59 -11.75 -0.18
C ARG A 82 -24.08 -10.30 -0.25
N SER A 83 -23.25 -9.34 0.14
CA SER A 83 -23.59 -7.91 0.14
C SER A 83 -23.72 -7.31 -1.25
N GLN A 84 -23.13 -7.96 -2.27
CA GLN A 84 -23.27 -7.60 -3.68
C GLN A 84 -24.48 -8.25 -4.35
N GLY A 85 -25.23 -9.08 -3.63
CA GLY A 85 -26.38 -9.78 -4.19
C GLY A 85 -26.04 -11.02 -5.01
N LYS A 86 -24.78 -11.46 -5.02
CA LYS A 86 -24.35 -12.62 -5.82
C LYS A 86 -24.58 -13.93 -5.07
N PRO A 87 -24.92 -15.03 -5.79
CA PRO A 87 -25.06 -16.33 -5.16
C PRO A 87 -23.70 -16.84 -4.65
N LEU A 88 -23.73 -17.61 -3.55
CA LEU A 88 -22.54 -18.22 -2.96
C LEU A 88 -22.08 -19.50 -3.68
N THR A 89 -22.85 -19.97 -4.66
CA THR A 89 -22.55 -21.17 -5.46
C THR A 89 -21.20 -21.04 -6.19
N GLU A 90 -20.79 -19.82 -6.54
CA GLU A 90 -19.48 -19.55 -7.14
C GLU A 90 -18.31 -19.81 -6.18
N LEU A 91 -18.53 -19.73 -4.86
CA LEU A 91 -17.49 -19.94 -3.85
C LEU A 91 -17.42 -21.39 -3.33
N GLU A 92 -18.46 -22.20 -3.58
CA GLU A 92 -18.51 -23.61 -3.17
C GLU A 92 -17.32 -24.44 -3.67
N PRO A 93 -16.96 -24.43 -4.97
CA PRO A 93 -15.85 -25.23 -5.48
C PRO A 93 -14.49 -24.73 -4.98
N LEU A 94 -14.37 -23.43 -4.70
CA LEU A 94 -13.12 -22.81 -4.25
C LEU A 94 -12.83 -23.10 -2.76
N MET A 95 -13.88 -23.14 -1.94
CA MET A 95 -13.76 -23.36 -0.50
C MET A 95 -14.02 -24.82 -0.09
N ASN A 96 -14.43 -25.67 -1.03
CA ASN A 96 -14.85 -27.05 -0.81
C ASN A 96 -15.93 -27.20 0.28
N VAL A 97 -16.88 -26.25 0.31
CA VAL A 97 -17.94 -26.13 1.32
C VAL A 97 -19.23 -25.66 0.66
N THR A 98 -20.37 -26.26 1.01
CA THR A 98 -21.68 -25.86 0.47
C THR A 98 -22.07 -24.43 0.87
N ALA A 99 -22.87 -23.77 0.03
CA ALA A 99 -23.32 -22.39 0.21
C ALA A 99 -24.09 -22.21 1.53
N ASP A 100 -24.86 -23.22 1.95
CA ASP A 100 -25.56 -23.20 3.23
C ASP A 100 -24.57 -23.23 4.41
N ARG A 101 -23.53 -24.06 4.33
CA ARG A 101 -22.46 -24.13 5.33
C ARG A 101 -21.62 -22.85 5.34
N LEU A 102 -21.39 -22.20 4.19
CA LEU A 102 -20.77 -20.86 4.12
C LEU A 102 -21.63 -19.79 4.80
N ARG A 103 -22.96 -19.79 4.58
CA ARG A 103 -23.88 -18.84 5.24
C ARG A 103 -23.86 -18.99 6.75
N LYS A 104 -23.82 -20.23 7.25
CA LYS A 104 -23.80 -20.56 8.68
C LYS A 104 -22.45 -20.26 9.31
N LYS A 105 -21.35 -20.56 8.61
CA LYS A 105 -19.98 -20.36 9.10
C LYS A 105 -19.59 -18.88 9.18
N TYR A 106 -20.08 -18.05 8.26
CA TYR A 106 -19.72 -16.62 8.18
C TYR A 106 -20.96 -15.71 8.29
N PRO A 107 -21.48 -15.49 9.51
CA PRO A 107 -22.56 -14.55 9.73
C PRO A 107 -22.06 -13.10 9.53
N PRO A 108 -22.75 -12.25 8.72
CA PRO A 108 -22.24 -10.92 8.37
C PRO A 108 -21.89 -10.04 9.56
N ARG A 109 -22.75 -10.02 10.60
CA ARG A 109 -22.53 -9.22 11.82
C ARG A 109 -21.34 -9.70 12.66
N ALA A 110 -21.04 -11.00 12.63
CA ALA A 110 -19.89 -11.53 13.35
C ALA A 110 -18.60 -11.12 12.62
N VAL A 111 -18.56 -11.31 11.29
CA VAL A 111 -17.42 -10.90 10.46
C VAL A 111 -17.17 -9.39 10.55
N GLU A 112 -18.21 -8.56 10.47
CA GLU A 112 -18.07 -7.10 10.67
C GLU A 112 -17.50 -6.75 12.05
N ARG A 113 -17.94 -7.44 13.10
CA ARG A 113 -17.43 -7.23 14.46
C ARG A 113 -15.96 -7.60 14.57
N ASP A 114 -15.57 -8.73 13.99
CA ASP A 114 -14.18 -9.21 14.01
C ASP A 114 -13.27 -8.25 13.22
N LEU A 115 -13.73 -7.80 12.05
CA LEU A 115 -13.04 -6.78 11.25
C LEU A 115 -12.94 -5.43 11.99
N ALA A 116 -14.00 -5.01 12.68
CA ALA A 116 -14.01 -3.79 13.48
C ALA A 116 -13.18 -3.89 14.77
N ALA A 117 -13.08 -5.08 15.37
CA ALA A 117 -12.19 -5.34 16.50
C ALA A 117 -10.73 -5.24 16.06
N ARG A 118 -10.39 -5.78 14.88
CA ARG A 118 -9.07 -5.62 14.26
C ARG A 118 -8.73 -4.17 13.91
N ALA A 119 -9.70 -3.43 13.36
CA ALA A 119 -9.52 -1.99 13.10
C ALA A 119 -9.28 -1.20 14.39
N ARG A 120 -9.84 -1.64 15.53
CA ARG A 120 -9.65 -1.04 16.86
C ARG A 120 -8.33 -1.42 17.51
N THR A 121 -7.87 -2.67 17.42
CA THR A 121 -6.53 -3.04 17.89
C THR A 121 -5.45 -2.30 17.10
N SER A 122 -5.71 -1.98 15.84
CA SER A 122 -4.84 -1.12 15.01
C SER A 122 -4.98 0.38 15.29
N ARG A 123 -6.02 0.83 16.01
CA ARG A 123 -6.33 2.26 16.27
C ARG A 123 -6.27 2.70 17.74
N THR A 124 -5.98 1.82 18.70
CA THR A 124 -6.05 2.16 20.12
C THR A 124 -4.66 2.38 20.73
N SER A 125 -4.25 3.64 20.75
CA SER A 125 -3.67 4.33 21.93
C SER A 125 -3.68 5.85 21.68
N PRO A 126 -4.49 6.65 22.38
CA PRO A 126 -4.24 8.08 22.52
C PRO A 126 -3.09 8.30 23.51
N PRO A 127 -2.11 9.18 23.23
CA PRO A 127 -0.98 9.37 24.13
C PRO A 127 -1.39 10.23 25.33
N THR A 128 -1.27 9.68 26.54
CA THR A 128 -1.03 10.47 27.74
C THR A 128 0.35 11.11 27.61
N ILE A 129 0.41 12.42 27.79
CA ILE A 129 1.62 13.22 27.74
C ILE A 129 2.52 12.83 28.91
N THR A 130 3.56 12.05 28.65
CA THR A 130 4.82 12.06 29.41
C THR A 130 5.95 11.72 28.47
N ALA A 131 6.93 12.63 28.44
CA ALA A 131 8.09 12.58 27.56
C ALA A 131 8.99 11.37 27.86
N SER A 132 9.14 10.49 26.87
CA SER A 132 10.35 9.66 26.63
C SER A 132 10.29 9.12 25.19
N PRO A 133 11.39 9.13 24.40
CA PRO A 133 11.35 8.79 22.98
C PRO A 133 11.51 7.28 22.79
N ALA A 134 10.45 6.62 22.33
CA ALA A 134 10.46 5.25 21.81
C ALA A 134 9.58 5.19 20.54
N PRO A 135 9.84 4.25 19.63
CA PRO A 135 9.81 4.47 18.19
C PRO A 135 8.40 4.72 17.69
N THR A 136 8.25 5.76 16.88
CA THR A 136 7.04 6.06 16.11
C THR A 136 6.60 4.80 15.36
N ASN A 137 5.37 4.34 15.61
CA ASN A 137 4.69 3.43 14.71
C ASN A 137 4.60 4.08 13.33
N PHE A 138 5.56 3.78 12.45
CA PHE A 138 5.61 4.32 11.10
C PHE A 138 4.55 3.60 10.27
N SER A 139 3.34 4.17 10.21
CA SER A 139 2.36 3.73 9.21
C SER A 139 2.95 4.04 7.83
N LEU A 140 3.32 2.99 7.11
CA LEU A 140 3.81 3.08 5.74
C LEU A 140 2.73 3.70 4.85
N ARG A 141 3.16 4.58 3.94
CA ARG A 141 2.25 5.35 3.11
C ARG A 141 2.26 4.84 1.69
N HIS A 142 1.08 4.82 1.09
CA HIS A 142 0.94 4.50 -0.33
C HIS A 142 1.62 5.56 -1.22
N PRO A 143 2.02 5.23 -2.46
CA PRO A 143 2.68 6.18 -3.36
C PRO A 143 1.91 7.48 -3.59
N HIS A 144 0.58 7.42 -3.69
CA HIS A 144 -0.25 8.63 -3.82
C HIS A 144 -0.21 9.52 -2.57
N GLN A 145 -0.09 8.94 -1.37
CA GLN A 145 0.08 9.68 -0.12
C GLN A 145 1.49 10.27 -0.01
N ARG A 146 2.52 9.55 -0.49
CA ARG A 146 3.89 10.08 -0.59
C ARG A 146 3.95 11.29 -1.53
N LEU A 147 3.29 11.20 -2.69
CA LEU A 147 3.13 12.33 -3.61
C LEU A 147 2.42 13.51 -2.94
N ALA A 148 1.33 13.26 -2.21
CA ALA A 148 0.63 14.32 -1.47
C ALA A 148 1.52 14.99 -0.41
N CYS A 149 2.40 14.23 0.27
CA CYS A 149 3.39 14.78 1.20
C CYS A 149 4.39 15.68 0.48
N ALA A 150 4.93 15.23 -0.65
CA ALA A 150 5.88 15.99 -1.45
C ALA A 150 5.27 17.31 -1.98
N LEU A 151 4.05 17.25 -2.50
CA LEU A 151 3.32 18.44 -2.95
C LEU A 151 3.00 19.39 -1.79
N THR A 152 2.66 18.87 -0.62
CA THR A 152 2.43 19.68 0.58
C THR A 152 3.70 20.36 1.05
N LEU A 153 4.84 19.66 1.05
CA LEU A 153 6.14 20.23 1.40
C LEU A 153 6.53 21.35 0.43
N MET A 154 6.42 21.09 -0.87
CA MET A 154 6.68 22.08 -1.92
C MET A 154 5.80 23.32 -1.78
N TRP A 155 4.51 23.12 -1.55
CA TRP A 155 3.58 24.22 -1.32
C TRP A 155 3.94 25.01 -0.06
N LYS A 156 4.25 24.35 1.06
CA LYS A 156 4.66 25.03 2.29
C LYS A 156 5.95 25.83 2.12
N GLN A 157 6.93 25.30 1.39
CA GLN A 157 8.20 25.99 1.11
C GLN A 157 8.02 27.23 0.22
N SER A 158 7.00 27.23 -0.66
CA SER A 158 6.69 28.39 -1.52
C SER A 158 6.18 29.62 -0.76
N GLY A 159 5.75 29.47 0.50
CA GLY A 159 5.15 30.55 1.30
C GLY A 159 3.78 31.05 0.79
N LEU A 160 3.25 30.47 -0.29
CA LEU A 160 1.96 30.87 -0.85
C LEU A 160 0.80 30.37 0.02
N PRO A 161 -0.21 31.20 0.31
CA PRO A 161 -1.41 30.70 0.96
C PRO A 161 -2.20 29.80 0.00
N GLN A 162 -2.82 28.74 0.54
CA GLN A 162 -3.49 27.71 -0.26
C GLN A 162 -4.57 28.26 -1.20
N HIS A 163 -5.27 29.32 -0.78
CA HIS A 163 -6.30 29.98 -1.60
C HIS A 163 -5.70 30.69 -2.82
N ALA A 164 -4.50 31.28 -2.70
CA ALA A 164 -3.83 31.92 -3.81
C ALA A 164 -3.34 30.89 -4.83
N LEU A 165 -2.88 29.72 -4.38
CA LEU A 165 -2.57 28.59 -5.26
C LEU A 165 -3.80 28.12 -6.04
N ALA A 166 -4.95 28.00 -5.35
CA ALA A 166 -6.23 27.62 -5.97
C ALA A 166 -6.69 28.62 -7.04
N GLN A 167 -6.57 29.92 -6.76
CA GLN A 167 -6.86 30.97 -7.72
C GLN A 167 -5.93 30.93 -8.93
N ARG A 168 -4.61 30.80 -8.73
CA ARG A 168 -3.62 30.74 -9.82
C ARG A 168 -3.83 29.54 -10.75
N MET A 169 -4.21 28.40 -10.19
CA MET A 169 -4.51 27.19 -10.96
C MET A 169 -5.91 27.20 -11.60
N ASN A 170 -6.77 28.17 -11.25
CA ASN A 170 -8.18 28.21 -11.59
C ASN A 170 -8.94 26.93 -11.16
N ILE A 171 -8.72 26.46 -9.93
CA ILE A 171 -9.38 25.28 -9.37
C ILE A 171 -9.96 25.57 -7.98
N HIS A 172 -11.04 24.89 -7.61
CA HIS A 172 -11.69 25.07 -6.32
C HIS A 172 -10.76 24.74 -5.14
N ARG A 173 -10.78 25.56 -4.08
CA ARG A 173 -9.93 25.39 -2.89
C ARG A 173 -10.08 24.01 -2.24
N SER A 174 -11.32 23.52 -2.13
CA SER A 174 -11.59 22.18 -1.57
C SER A 174 -10.96 21.05 -2.39
N TYR A 175 -10.78 21.23 -3.71
CA TYR A 175 -10.11 20.25 -4.55
C TYR A 175 -8.60 20.22 -4.30
N ILE A 176 -7.95 21.39 -4.20
CA ILE A 176 -6.54 21.48 -3.81
C ILE A 176 -6.32 20.86 -2.42
N SER A 177 -7.19 21.16 -1.46
CA SER A 177 -7.09 20.56 -0.13
C SER A 177 -7.14 19.04 -0.15
N ARG A 178 -7.98 18.45 -1.03
CA ARG A 178 -8.08 16.99 -1.17
C ARG A 178 -6.87 16.37 -1.87
N ILE A 179 -6.26 17.08 -2.82
CA ILE A 179 -5.00 16.67 -3.46
C ILE A 179 -3.86 16.67 -2.43
N LEU A 180 -3.69 17.78 -1.71
CA LEU A 180 -2.61 17.94 -0.73
C LEU A 180 -2.75 16.99 0.46
N SER A 181 -3.98 16.59 0.82
CA SER A 181 -4.22 15.57 1.85
C SER A 181 -4.07 14.13 1.34
N GLY A 182 -3.90 13.92 0.03
CA GLY A 182 -3.85 12.59 -0.58
C GLY A 182 -5.19 11.86 -0.65
N THR A 183 -6.30 12.55 -0.35
CA THR A 183 -7.66 11.96 -0.44
C THR A 183 -8.18 11.87 -1.88
N ARG A 184 -7.59 12.63 -2.82
CA ARG A 184 -7.94 12.57 -4.24
C ARG A 184 -6.68 12.37 -5.10
N PRO A 185 -6.68 11.46 -6.08
CA PRO A 185 -5.58 11.34 -7.03
C PRO A 185 -5.42 12.63 -7.83
N VAL A 186 -4.16 12.95 -8.14
CA VAL A 186 -3.77 14.16 -8.87
C VAL A 186 -3.36 13.79 -10.29
N THR A 187 -3.77 14.61 -11.26
CA THR A 187 -3.35 14.46 -12.65
C THR A 187 -1.95 15.05 -12.85
N LEU A 188 -1.21 14.55 -13.84
CA LEU A 188 0.11 15.08 -14.20
C LEU A 188 0.10 16.59 -14.44
N ARG A 189 -0.93 17.09 -15.15
CA ARG A 189 -1.14 18.53 -15.39
C ARG A 189 -1.15 19.31 -14.08
N ASN A 190 -1.86 18.81 -13.08
CA ASN A 190 -1.96 19.47 -11.78
C ASN A 190 -0.67 19.36 -10.98
N VAL A 191 0.05 18.24 -11.04
CA VAL A 191 1.39 18.10 -10.41
C VAL A 191 2.35 19.15 -10.97
N ARG A 192 2.47 19.25 -12.30
CA ARG A 192 3.34 20.22 -12.97
C ARG A 192 2.93 21.66 -12.66
N ALA A 193 1.63 21.96 -12.70
CA ALA A 193 1.14 23.30 -12.36
C ALA A 193 1.41 23.67 -10.90
N ILE A 194 1.25 22.76 -9.95
CA ILE A 194 1.61 22.99 -8.54
C ILE A 194 3.11 23.29 -8.43
N ALA A 195 3.97 22.47 -9.05
CA ALA A 195 5.41 22.68 -9.02
C ALA A 195 5.81 24.04 -9.61
N GLN A 196 5.27 24.38 -10.77
CA GLN A 196 5.50 25.66 -11.43
C GLN A 196 5.06 26.86 -10.57
N HIS A 197 3.84 26.83 -10.02
CA HIS A 197 3.34 27.94 -9.21
C HIS A 197 4.02 28.06 -7.84
N CYS A 198 4.51 26.94 -7.30
CA CYS A 198 5.28 26.91 -6.06
C CYS A 198 6.78 27.17 -6.27
N GLN A 199 7.23 27.37 -7.53
CA GLN A 199 8.64 27.49 -7.91
C GLN A 199 9.50 26.30 -7.41
N GLY A 200 8.88 25.13 -7.29
CA GLY A 200 9.54 23.91 -6.86
C GLY A 200 10.06 23.10 -8.03
N ASP A 201 11.08 22.28 -7.77
CA ASP A 201 11.61 21.35 -8.77
C ASP A 201 10.61 20.21 -9.05
N ALA A 202 10.17 20.11 -10.29
CA ALA A 202 9.25 19.08 -10.73
C ALA A 202 9.88 17.68 -10.69
N GLU A 203 11.21 17.56 -10.86
CA GLU A 203 11.91 16.27 -10.82
C GLU A 203 11.82 15.59 -9.45
N LEU A 204 11.53 16.34 -8.38
CA LEU A 204 11.35 15.81 -7.04
C LEU A 204 9.96 15.24 -6.76
N VAL A 205 8.99 15.48 -7.65
CA VAL A 205 7.58 15.04 -7.48
C VAL A 205 7.09 14.13 -8.59
N LEU A 206 7.59 14.30 -9.82
CA LEU A 206 7.21 13.50 -10.97
C LEU A 206 7.45 11.99 -10.77
N PRO A 207 8.59 11.53 -10.21
CA PRO A 207 8.82 10.10 -10.00
C PRO A 207 7.78 9.46 -9.07
N LEU A 208 7.26 10.21 -8.08
CA LEU A 208 6.21 9.72 -7.19
C LEU A 208 4.87 9.59 -7.91
N TRP A 209 4.61 10.45 -8.89
CA TRP A 209 3.44 10.37 -9.75
C TRP A 209 3.55 9.20 -10.74
N ASP A 210 4.71 9.00 -11.37
CA ASP A 210 4.96 7.91 -12.33
C ASP A 210 4.66 6.52 -11.75
N VAL A 211 4.92 6.30 -10.46
CA VAL A 211 4.62 5.03 -9.79
C VAL A 211 3.12 4.84 -9.51
N THR A 212 2.37 5.94 -9.46
CA THR A 212 0.90 5.89 -9.36
C THR A 212 0.19 5.82 -10.71
N ALA A 213 0.90 6.18 -11.79
CA ALA A 213 0.37 6.23 -13.14
C ALA A 213 0.43 4.86 -13.83
N ASP A 214 -0.30 4.72 -14.93
CA ASP A 214 -0.23 3.54 -15.79
C ASP A 214 1.20 3.42 -16.38
N PRO A 215 1.77 2.21 -16.51
CA PRO A 215 3.07 1.99 -17.15
C PRO A 215 3.29 2.72 -18.48
N GLN A 216 2.23 2.98 -19.28
CA GLN A 216 2.32 3.72 -20.54
C GLN A 216 2.67 5.22 -20.37
N ASP A 217 2.37 5.80 -19.20
CA ASP A 217 2.52 7.24 -18.93
C ASP A 217 3.84 7.60 -18.22
N ARG A 218 4.75 6.63 -18.03
CA ARG A 218 6.00 6.82 -17.30
C ARG A 218 6.97 7.73 -18.06
N HIS A 219 7.63 8.64 -17.35
CA HIS A 219 8.48 9.65 -17.98
C HIS A 219 9.93 9.23 -18.17
N THR A 220 10.44 8.28 -17.39
CA THR A 220 11.85 7.88 -17.43
C THR A 220 12.03 6.56 -18.18
N ALA A 221 12.80 6.58 -19.26
CA ALA A 221 13.11 5.39 -20.06
C ALA A 221 14.26 4.54 -19.47
N ASP A 222 15.24 5.16 -18.79
CA ASP A 222 16.29 4.43 -18.08
C ASP A 222 15.77 3.90 -16.73
N PRO A 223 15.67 2.57 -16.54
CA PRO A 223 15.11 2.00 -15.32
C PRO A 223 16.00 2.26 -14.10
N VAL A 224 17.32 2.40 -14.25
CA VAL A 224 18.24 2.69 -13.14
C VAL A 224 18.05 4.13 -12.67
N GLN A 225 17.99 5.07 -13.62
CA GLN A 225 17.66 6.46 -13.32
C GLN A 225 16.27 6.60 -12.69
N ALA A 226 15.26 5.85 -13.19
CA ALA A 226 13.91 5.88 -12.63
C ALA A 226 13.89 5.47 -11.14
N LEU A 227 14.61 4.39 -10.78
CA LEU A 227 14.74 3.98 -9.38
C LEU A 227 15.40 5.07 -8.53
N ARG A 228 16.52 5.66 -8.99
CA ARG A 228 17.22 6.71 -8.24
C ARG A 228 16.38 7.95 -8.05
N LEU A 229 15.72 8.42 -9.11
CA LEU A 229 14.81 9.57 -9.06
C LEU A 229 13.66 9.31 -8.10
N TYR A 230 13.12 8.09 -8.09
CA TYR A 230 12.08 7.70 -7.14
C TYR A 230 12.57 7.72 -5.68
N LEU A 231 13.75 7.17 -5.39
CA LEU A 231 14.34 7.21 -4.05
C LEU A 231 14.61 8.66 -3.59
N ARG A 232 15.13 9.51 -4.47
CA ARG A 232 15.31 10.95 -4.18
C ARG A 232 13.98 11.65 -3.91
N ALA A 233 12.95 11.36 -4.70
CA ALA A 233 11.64 11.92 -4.51
C ALA A 233 11.01 11.45 -3.17
N LEU A 234 11.24 10.20 -2.77
CA LEU A 234 10.84 9.69 -1.45
C LEU A 234 11.59 10.39 -0.31
N HIS A 235 12.89 10.65 -0.49
CA HIS A 235 13.71 11.41 0.45
C HIS A 235 13.19 12.83 0.63
N TYR A 236 12.90 13.51 -0.47
CA TYR A 236 12.26 14.83 -0.46
C TYR A 236 10.89 14.79 0.25
N ALA A 237 10.02 13.82 -0.09
CA ALA A 237 8.71 13.66 0.52
C ALA A 237 8.75 13.37 2.03
N ALA A 238 9.88 12.84 2.55
CA ALA A 238 10.12 12.63 3.97
C ALA A 238 10.66 13.88 4.69
N GLY A 239 10.81 15.01 3.98
CA GLY A 239 11.40 16.23 4.52
C GLY A 239 12.92 16.27 4.45
N SER A 240 13.52 15.47 3.56
CA SER A 240 14.97 15.38 3.35
C SER A 240 15.77 15.09 4.63
N PRO A 241 15.49 13.98 5.34
CA PRO A 241 16.21 13.63 6.57
C PRO A 241 17.71 13.48 6.31
N SER A 242 18.53 13.86 7.29
CA SER A 242 19.99 13.67 7.28
C SER A 242 20.36 12.19 7.17
N ASN A 243 21.54 11.89 6.62
CA ASN A 243 22.03 10.52 6.48
C ASN A 243 22.07 9.78 7.82
N GLU A 244 22.49 10.44 8.91
CA GLU A 244 22.52 9.85 10.26
C GLU A 244 21.13 9.34 10.68
N ARG A 245 20.11 10.20 10.60
CA ARG A 245 18.71 9.84 10.86
C ARG A 245 18.20 8.70 9.97
N LEU A 246 18.62 8.63 8.71
CA LEU A 246 18.25 7.51 7.83
C LEU A 246 18.88 6.20 8.28
N LEU A 247 20.17 6.22 8.66
CA LEU A 247 20.87 5.05 9.18
C LEU A 247 20.25 4.58 10.49
N GLU A 248 19.95 5.50 11.41
CA GLU A 248 19.22 5.20 12.65
C GLU A 248 17.83 4.58 12.36
N SER A 249 17.07 5.18 11.44
CA SER A 249 15.73 4.69 11.06
C SER A 249 15.77 3.33 10.37
N ALA A 250 16.88 2.99 9.71
CA ALA A 250 17.15 1.69 9.13
C ALA A 250 17.78 0.70 10.15
N GLY A 251 17.98 1.09 11.41
CA GLY A 251 18.61 0.26 12.42
C GLY A 251 20.08 -0.07 12.12
N HIS A 252 20.79 0.81 11.42
CA HIS A 252 22.20 0.65 10.99
C HIS A 252 22.48 -0.60 10.14
N THR A 253 21.43 -1.19 9.55
CA THR A 253 21.55 -2.33 8.64
C THR A 253 22.12 -1.94 7.26
N ILE A 254 22.06 -0.64 6.93
CA ILE A 254 22.61 -0.06 5.71
C ILE A 254 23.86 0.74 6.07
N SER A 255 24.89 0.67 5.24
CA SER A 255 26.10 1.47 5.34
C SER A 255 25.96 2.83 4.66
N THR A 256 26.82 3.78 5.03
CA THR A 256 26.89 5.08 4.36
C THR A 256 27.27 4.96 2.87
N ALA A 257 28.04 3.94 2.50
CA ALA A 257 28.42 3.68 1.12
C ALA A 257 27.20 3.24 0.28
N GLU A 258 26.40 2.31 0.80
CA GLU A 258 25.16 1.84 0.16
C GLU A 258 24.13 2.97 0.05
N LEU A 259 24.03 3.82 1.06
CA LEU A 259 23.15 5.01 1.01
C LEU A 259 23.60 5.98 -0.09
N LYS A 260 24.90 6.26 -0.20
CA LYS A 260 25.44 7.09 -1.30
C LYS A 260 25.22 6.42 -2.65
N GLN A 261 25.40 5.10 -2.75
CA GLN A 261 25.15 4.35 -3.97
C GLN A 261 23.68 4.46 -4.41
N ALA A 262 22.75 4.30 -3.48
CA ALA A 262 21.32 4.36 -3.75
C ALA A 262 20.86 5.72 -4.29
N PHE A 263 21.41 6.83 -3.79
CA PHE A 263 21.01 8.18 -4.23
C PHE A 263 21.84 8.74 -5.39
N LEU A 264 23.15 8.46 -5.43
CA LEU A 264 24.11 9.19 -6.28
C LEU A 264 25.08 8.27 -7.04
N GLY A 265 25.33 7.06 -6.56
CA GLY A 265 26.40 6.22 -7.08
C GLY A 265 26.02 5.42 -8.34
N PRO A 266 27.04 4.90 -9.05
CA PRO A 266 26.84 4.01 -10.19
C PRO A 266 26.26 2.66 -9.74
N GLY A 267 25.57 1.99 -10.67
CA GLY A 267 24.92 0.71 -10.42
C GLY A 267 23.57 0.79 -9.69
N THR A 268 23.04 -0.37 -9.35
CA THR A 268 21.74 -0.56 -8.69
C THR A 268 22.00 -1.19 -7.32
N PRO A 269 21.56 -0.58 -6.19
CA PRO A 269 21.70 -1.19 -4.88
C PRO A 269 20.94 -2.51 -4.78
N ASP A 270 21.37 -3.39 -3.88
CA ASP A 270 20.68 -4.64 -3.63
C ASP A 270 19.30 -4.43 -3.01
N TRP A 271 18.40 -5.41 -3.22
CA TRP A 271 17.02 -5.31 -2.77
C TRP A 271 16.85 -5.01 -1.27
N PRO A 272 17.59 -5.68 -0.35
CA PRO A 272 17.45 -5.40 1.08
C PRO A 272 17.70 -3.93 1.43
N VAL A 273 18.72 -3.32 0.81
CA VAL A 273 19.05 -1.90 0.98
C VAL A 273 17.89 -1.02 0.49
N VAL A 274 17.32 -1.31 -0.69
CA VAL A 274 16.19 -0.55 -1.24
C VAL A 274 14.94 -0.68 -0.37
N CYS A 275 14.65 -1.89 0.13
CA CYS A 275 13.52 -2.17 1.00
C CYS A 275 13.61 -1.38 2.31
N GLN A 276 14.77 -1.42 2.96
CA GLN A 276 15.04 -0.70 4.19
C GLN A 276 15.00 0.83 3.99
N LEU A 277 15.58 1.34 2.89
CA LEU A 277 15.49 2.76 2.55
C LEU A 277 14.05 3.21 2.29
N ALA A 278 13.27 2.43 1.53
CA ALA A 278 11.87 2.74 1.26
C ALA A 278 11.06 2.81 2.57
N THR A 279 11.30 1.86 3.47
CA THR A 279 10.66 1.76 4.79
C THR A 279 11.05 2.95 5.69
N ALA A 280 12.35 3.28 5.77
CA ALA A 280 12.86 4.43 6.51
C ALA A 280 12.29 5.75 5.97
N LEU A 281 12.02 5.81 4.66
CA LEU A 281 11.34 6.92 3.99
C LEU A 281 9.80 6.84 4.06
N GLN A 282 9.24 5.96 4.88
CA GLN A 282 7.81 5.77 5.11
C GLN A 282 7.01 5.41 3.84
N SER A 283 7.66 4.77 2.87
CA SER A 283 7.04 4.23 1.66
C SER A 283 6.83 2.72 1.78
N LEU A 284 5.88 2.21 1.03
CA LEU A 284 5.66 0.78 0.85
C LEU A 284 6.76 0.18 -0.04
N PRO A 285 7.52 -0.84 0.42
CA PRO A 285 8.51 -1.55 -0.40
C PRO A 285 7.90 -2.15 -1.67
N GLU A 286 6.66 -2.61 -1.62
CA GLU A 286 5.94 -3.22 -2.74
C GLU A 286 5.79 -2.27 -3.93
N ALA A 287 5.70 -0.96 -3.67
CA ALA A 287 5.65 0.05 -4.72
C ALA A 287 7.01 0.27 -5.41
N VAL A 288 8.12 -0.02 -4.72
CA VAL A 288 9.49 0.20 -5.20
C VAL A 288 10.03 -1.04 -5.92
N HIS A 289 9.59 -2.22 -5.51
CA HIS A 289 10.08 -3.51 -6.02
C HIS A 289 10.04 -3.63 -7.57
N PRO A 290 8.97 -3.21 -8.28
CA PRO A 290 8.95 -3.26 -9.75
C PRO A 290 9.99 -2.35 -10.41
N LEU A 291 10.27 -1.18 -9.82
CA LEU A 291 11.31 -0.27 -10.30
C LEU A 291 12.69 -0.87 -10.09
N TRP A 292 12.95 -1.46 -8.91
CA TRP A 292 14.21 -2.13 -8.62
C TRP A 292 14.48 -3.31 -9.56
N ARG A 293 13.47 -4.17 -9.78
CA ARG A 293 13.59 -5.31 -10.69
C ARG A 293 13.93 -4.83 -12.11
N SER A 294 13.24 -3.80 -12.59
CA SER A 294 13.52 -3.22 -13.92
C SER A 294 14.94 -2.66 -14.02
N ALA A 295 15.41 -1.95 -12.98
CA ALA A 295 16.75 -1.39 -12.92
C ALA A 295 17.84 -2.48 -12.94
N ARG A 296 17.60 -3.59 -12.24
CA ARG A 296 18.53 -4.72 -12.19
C ARG A 296 18.55 -5.49 -13.51
N SER A 297 17.40 -5.73 -14.14
CA SER A 297 17.32 -6.36 -15.46
C SER A 297 17.98 -5.50 -16.55
N GLY A 298 17.79 -4.19 -16.53
CA GLY A 298 18.43 -3.26 -17.48
C GLY A 298 19.95 -3.18 -17.31
N ALA A 299 20.46 -3.26 -16.06
CA ALA A 299 21.89 -3.29 -15.80
C ALA A 299 22.57 -4.56 -16.35
N THR A 300 21.88 -5.71 -16.32
CA THR A 300 22.41 -6.98 -16.87
C THR A 300 22.53 -6.93 -18.40
N SER A 301 21.62 -6.23 -19.09
CA SER A 301 21.62 -6.11 -20.55
C SER A 301 22.79 -5.28 -21.09
N VAL A 302 23.25 -4.28 -20.34
CA VAL A 302 24.36 -3.40 -20.76
C VAL A 302 25.74 -4.06 -20.55
N SER A 303 25.84 -5.08 -19.69
CA SER A 303 27.10 -5.77 -19.40
C SER A 303 27.43 -6.94 -20.35
N SER A 304 26.56 -7.25 -21.31
CA SER A 304 26.77 -8.35 -22.25
C SER A 304 27.15 -7.82 -23.64
N TYR A 305 28.32 -7.20 -23.75
CA TYR A 305 28.98 -7.08 -25.06
C TYR A 305 29.68 -8.41 -25.36
N PRO A 306 29.41 -9.07 -26.51
CA PRO A 306 30.13 -10.28 -26.89
C PRO A 306 31.59 -9.93 -27.18
N ALA A 307 32.50 -10.65 -26.52
CA ALA A 307 33.96 -10.52 -26.70
C ALA A 307 34.46 -11.14 -28.03
N ASP A 308 33.57 -11.50 -28.96
CA ASP A 308 33.90 -12.21 -30.21
C ASP A 308 34.11 -11.26 -31.42
N ALA A 309 34.83 -10.15 -31.23
CA ALA A 309 35.19 -9.25 -32.34
C ALA A 309 36.69 -8.88 -32.40
N PHE A 310 37.54 -9.63 -31.69
CA PHE A 310 39.00 -9.57 -31.87
C PHE A 310 39.53 -10.99 -32.14
N GLY A 311 39.34 -11.44 -33.38
CA GLY A 311 39.91 -12.67 -33.94
C GLY A 311 40.07 -12.52 -35.44
#